data_AF-A0A2N5ACZ2-F1
#
_entry.id   AF-A0A2N5ACZ2-F1
#
_cell.length_a   1.000
_cell.length_b   1.000
_cell.length_c   1.000
_cell.angle_alpha   90.00
_cell.angle_beta   90.00
_cell.angle_gamma   90.00
#
_symmetry.space_group_name_H-M   'P 1'
#
loop_
_entity.id
_entity.type
_entity.pdbx_description
1 polymer ?
#
loop_
_entity_poly.entity_id
_entity_poly.type
_entity_poly.pdbx_seq_one_letter_code
_entity_poly.pdbx_strand_id
1 'polypeptide(L)'
;MFDLIDTAITGDQFLLALHDTLIMVAVSLGFGALIGVPLGIVLVVCRPGGIVANPVVHQALNPLINVLRSLPFIILLIVILPFTRLLVGTTIGTAGAIVPLIVFVAPYIARLVESSLLEVDEGILEAADSMGATPLQTV
;
A
#
# COMPACT_ATOMS: atom_id res chain seq x y z
N MET A 1 0.05 31.72 35.06
CA MET A 1 0.69 30.42 34.77
C MET A 1 -0.26 29.48 34.02
N PHE A 2 -1.15 30.00 33.17
CA PHE A 2 -1.95 29.22 32.22
C PHE A 2 -2.24 30.04 30.94
N ASP A 3 -1.31 30.91 30.54
CA ASP A 3 -1.38 31.68 29.28
C ASP A 3 -0.71 30.93 28.11
N LEU A 4 -0.64 29.59 28.18
CA LEU A 4 -0.13 28.72 27.11
C LEU A 4 -1.27 28.13 26.24
N ILE A 5 -2.53 28.40 26.58
CA ILE A 5 -3.72 27.79 25.94
C ILE A 5 -4.61 28.85 25.28
N ASP A 6 -4.08 30.02 24.90
CA ASP A 6 -4.73 30.88 23.91
C ASP A 6 -4.38 30.38 22.50
N THR A 7 -4.77 29.14 22.21
CA THR A 7 -4.64 28.59 20.86
C THR A 7 -5.83 29.08 20.05
N ALA A 8 -5.61 29.52 18.80
CA ALA A 8 -6.70 29.92 17.87
C ALA A 8 -7.65 28.75 17.50
N ILE A 9 -7.44 27.57 18.08
CA ILE A 9 -8.09 26.31 17.77
C ILE A 9 -8.69 25.75 19.07
N THR A 10 -9.98 25.42 19.06
CA THR A 10 -10.67 24.88 20.23
C THR A 10 -10.34 23.40 20.46
N GLY A 11 -10.48 22.91 21.69
CA GLY A 11 -10.24 21.49 22.00
C GLY A 11 -11.10 20.53 21.16
N ASP A 12 -12.32 20.93 20.82
CA ASP A 12 -13.22 20.18 19.96
C ASP A 12 -12.68 20.04 18.52
N GLN A 13 -12.02 21.08 18.00
CA GLN A 13 -11.40 21.03 16.68
C GLN A 13 -10.20 20.07 16.65
N PHE A 14 -9.43 19.99 17.73
CA PHE A 14 -8.35 18.99 17.84
C PHE A 14 -8.88 17.56 17.87
N LEU A 15 -9.95 17.31 18.63
CA LEU A 15 -10.59 15.99 18.68
C LEU A 15 -11.15 15.57 17.32
N LEU A 16 -11.77 16.51 16.60
CA LEU A 16 -12.28 16.26 15.25
C LEU A 16 -11.13 15.95 14.26
N ALA A 17 -10.05 16.71 14.29
CA ALA A 17 -8.89 16.47 13.43
C ALA A 17 -8.19 15.13 13.73
N LEU A 18 -8.13 14.75 15.02
CA LEU A 18 -7.61 13.44 15.42
C LEU A 18 -8.48 12.30 14.87
N HIS A 19 -9.80 12.44 14.99
CA HIS A 19 -10.75 11.48 14.46
C HIS A 19 -10.62 11.34 12.93
N ASP A 20 -10.55 12.45 12.20
CA ASP A 20 -10.35 12.44 10.75
C ASP A 20 -9.03 11.76 10.37
N THR A 21 -7.96 12.02 11.12
CA THR A 21 -6.65 11.39 10.89
C THR A 21 -6.72 9.88 11.11
N LEU A 22 -7.37 9.42 12.17
CA LEU A 22 -7.56 8.00 12.44
C LEU A 22 -8.33 7.31 11.33
N ILE A 23 -9.41 7.95 10.83
CA ILE A 23 -10.17 7.42 9.68
C ILE A 23 -9.27 7.35 8.44
N MET A 24 -8.56 8.43 8.11
CA MET A 24 -7.69 8.45 6.93
C MET A 24 -6.65 7.34 6.99
N VAL A 25 -5.99 7.16 8.14
CA VAL A 25 -4.97 6.13 8.31
C VAL A 25 -5.56 4.73 8.27
N ALA A 26 -6.62 4.46 9.05
CA ALA A 26 -7.20 3.12 9.13
C ALA A 26 -7.78 2.65 7.79
N VAL A 27 -8.54 3.52 7.11
CA VAL A 27 -9.15 3.20 5.81
C VAL A 27 -8.08 3.06 4.74
N SER A 28 -7.13 3.99 4.68
CA SER A 28 -6.09 3.95 3.63
C SER A 28 -5.15 2.77 3.82
N LEU A 29 -4.81 2.43 5.07
CA LEU A 29 -4.02 1.25 5.37
C LEU A 29 -4.80 -0.03 5.03
N GLY A 30 -6.08 -0.11 5.38
CA GLY A 30 -6.91 -1.29 5.08
C GLY A 30 -7.01 -1.56 3.59
N PHE A 31 -7.42 -0.57 2.79
CA PHE A 31 -7.51 -0.73 1.32
C PHE A 31 -6.13 -0.82 0.65
N GLY A 32 -5.16 -0.03 1.13
CA GLY A 32 -3.78 -0.09 0.64
C GLY A 32 -3.16 -1.47 0.86
N ALA A 33 -3.42 -2.11 2.02
CA ALA A 33 -2.97 -3.47 2.29
C ALA A 33 -3.74 -4.50 1.47
N LEU A 34 -5.06 -4.34 1.31
CA LEU A 34 -5.88 -5.22 0.46
C LEU A 34 -5.37 -5.27 -0.98
N ILE A 35 -4.81 -4.18 -1.50
CA ILE A 35 -4.20 -4.12 -2.83
C ILE A 35 -2.73 -4.54 -2.79
N GLY A 36 -1.98 -4.04 -1.82
CA GLY A 36 -0.54 -4.22 -1.71
C GLY A 36 -0.14 -5.66 -1.39
N VAL A 37 -0.87 -6.36 -0.53
CA VAL A 37 -0.54 -7.74 -0.14
C VAL A 37 -0.62 -8.70 -1.34
N PRO A 38 -1.73 -8.77 -2.11
CA PRO A 38 -1.77 -9.57 -3.33
C PRO A 38 -0.69 -9.17 -4.33
N LEU A 39 -0.41 -7.87 -4.47
CA LEU A 39 0.60 -7.37 -5.40
C LEU A 39 2.01 -7.84 -5.02
N GLY A 40 2.35 -7.85 -3.73
CA GLY A 40 3.60 -8.37 -3.19
C GLY A 40 3.76 -9.87 -3.41
N ILE A 41 2.68 -10.64 -3.16
CA ILE A 41 2.65 -12.10 -3.41
C ILE A 41 2.91 -12.37 -4.91
N VAL A 42 2.19 -11.70 -5.80
CA VAL A 42 2.34 -11.87 -7.26
C VAL A 42 3.77 -11.53 -7.71
N LEU A 43 4.38 -10.48 -7.15
CA LEU A 43 5.76 -10.12 -7.48
C LEU A 43 6.76 -11.24 -7.15
N VAL A 44 6.60 -11.89 -5.99
CA VAL A 44 7.47 -12.99 -5.53
C VAL A 44 7.24 -14.24 -6.36
N VAL A 45 5.97 -14.62 -6.54
CA VAL A 45 5.58 -15.82 -7.29
C VAL A 45 6.02 -15.73 -8.76
N CYS A 46 5.89 -14.56 -9.39
CA CYS A 46 6.25 -14.34 -10.79
C CYS A 46 7.71 -13.98 -11.04
N ARG A 47 8.54 -13.87 -9.99
CA ARG A 47 9.97 -13.55 -10.12
C ARG A 47 10.70 -14.63 -10.95
N PRO A 48 11.79 -14.29 -11.67
CA PRO A 48 12.67 -15.30 -12.26
C PRO A 48 13.19 -16.26 -11.19
N GLY A 49 12.91 -17.55 -11.34
CA GLY A 49 13.22 -18.58 -10.32
C GLY A 49 12.16 -18.72 -9.22
N GLY A 50 11.04 -18.01 -9.30
CA GLY A 50 9.88 -18.17 -8.40
C GLY A 50 8.96 -19.32 -8.81
N ILE A 51 7.95 -19.58 -7.98
CA ILE A 51 7.02 -20.72 -8.09
C ILE A 51 6.32 -20.76 -9.47
N VAL A 52 5.90 -19.61 -9.99
CA VAL A 52 5.27 -19.48 -11.32
C VAL A 52 5.96 -18.37 -12.09
N ALA A 53 7.17 -18.66 -12.58
CA ALA A 53 7.99 -17.70 -13.31
C ALA A 53 7.23 -17.10 -14.52
N ASN A 54 6.85 -15.83 -14.40
CA ASN A 54 6.24 -15.06 -15.47
C ASN A 54 7.02 -13.75 -15.65
N PRO A 55 8.03 -13.73 -16.53
CA PRO A 55 8.90 -12.58 -16.69
C PRO A 55 8.15 -11.35 -17.18
N VAL A 56 7.05 -11.51 -17.93
CA VAL A 56 6.24 -10.39 -18.44
C VAL A 56 5.55 -9.66 -17.29
N VAL A 57 4.91 -10.40 -16.39
CA VAL A 57 4.21 -9.81 -15.23
C VAL A 57 5.22 -9.15 -14.29
N HIS A 58 6.32 -9.83 -14.00
CA HIS A 58 7.35 -9.29 -13.10
C HIS A 58 8.04 -8.06 -13.68
N GLN A 59 8.37 -8.04 -14.98
CA GLN A 59 8.98 -6.88 -15.64
C GLN A 59 8.01 -5.71 -15.82
N ALA A 60 6.69 -5.93 -15.81
CA ALA A 60 5.72 -4.84 -15.83
C ALA A 60 5.48 -4.27 -14.42
N LEU A 61 5.22 -5.13 -13.43
CA LEU A 61 4.84 -4.72 -12.08
C LEU A 61 6.01 -4.15 -11.27
N ASN A 62 7.19 -4.77 -11.35
CA ASN A 62 8.32 -4.37 -10.51
C ASN A 62 8.78 -2.92 -10.82
N PRO A 63 9.00 -2.52 -12.09
CA PRO A 63 9.30 -1.12 -12.41
C PRO A 63 8.17 -0.17 -12.03
N LEU A 64 6.90 -0.54 -12.27
CA LEU A 64 5.75 0.27 -11.90
C LEU A 64 5.74 0.59 -10.40
N ILE A 65 5.91 -0.42 -9.56
CA ILE A 65 5.95 -0.29 -8.10
C ILE A 65 7.12 0.58 -7.66
N ASN A 66 8.30 0.38 -8.26
CA ASN A 66 9.47 1.19 -7.93
C ASN A 66 9.32 2.66 -8.36
N VAL A 67 8.72 2.92 -9.52
CA VAL A 67 8.41 4.29 -9.98
C VAL A 67 7.44 4.95 -8.99
N LEU A 68 6.33 4.29 -8.65
CA LEU A 68 5.36 4.83 -7.70
C LEU A 68 5.96 5.10 -6.32
N ARG A 69 6.87 4.25 -5.83
CA ARG A 69 7.59 4.45 -4.55
C ARG A 69 8.62 5.56 -4.61
N SER A 70 9.16 5.87 -5.78
CA SER A 70 10.11 6.96 -5.96
C SER A 70 9.43 8.34 -6.03
N LEU A 71 8.13 8.38 -6.31
CA LEU A 71 7.36 9.62 -6.36
C LEU A 71 7.11 10.16 -4.94
N PRO A 72 7.48 11.41 -4.64
CA PRO A 72 7.08 12.06 -3.40
C PRO A 72 5.56 12.11 -3.27
N PHE A 73 5.04 11.84 -2.07
CA PHE A 73 3.60 11.80 -1.81
C PHE A 73 2.88 13.07 -2.26
N ILE A 74 3.47 14.25 -2.01
CA ILE A 74 2.90 15.55 -2.40
C ILE A 74 2.71 15.64 -3.93
N ILE A 75 3.65 15.11 -4.71
CA ILE A 75 3.55 15.11 -6.18
C ILE A 75 2.45 14.15 -6.63
N LEU A 76 2.43 12.93 -6.07
CA LEU A 76 1.39 11.94 -6.37
C LEU A 76 -0.01 12.49 -6.06
N LEU A 77 -0.17 13.17 -4.92
CA LEU A 77 -1.42 13.78 -4.50
C LEU A 77 -1.97 14.74 -5.55
N ILE A 78 -1.11 15.58 -6.14
CA ILE A 78 -1.51 16.54 -7.17
C ILE A 78 -1.85 15.81 -8.49
N VAL A 79 -1.02 14.84 -8.90
CA VAL A 79 -1.21 14.08 -10.14
C VAL A 79 -2.51 13.28 -10.14
N ILE A 80 -2.94 12.77 -8.97
CA ILE A 80 -4.12 11.93 -8.86
C ILE A 80 -5.43 12.71 -8.64
N LEU A 81 -5.38 14.03 -8.42
CA LEU A 81 -6.57 14.88 -8.25
C LEU A 81 -7.73 14.62 -9.24
N PRO A 82 -7.51 14.53 -10.57
CA PRO A 82 -8.62 14.27 -11.50
C PRO A 82 -9.25 12.90 -11.26
N PHE A 83 -8.45 11.89 -10.93
CA PHE A 83 -8.92 10.55 -10.62
C PHE A 83 -9.67 10.50 -9.27
N THR A 84 -9.15 11.16 -8.25
CA THR A 84 -9.82 11.30 -6.95
C THR A 84 -11.18 11.96 -7.08
N ARG A 85 -11.28 13.05 -7.86
CA ARG A 85 -12.57 13.71 -8.13
C ARG A 85 -13.53 12.79 -8.86
N LEU A 86 -13.04 11.98 -9.79
CA LEU A 86 -13.89 11.03 -10.53
C LEU A 86 -14.44 9.93 -9.62
N LEU A 87 -13.65 9.43 -8.67
CA LEU A 87 -14.07 8.37 -7.73
C LEU A 87 -15.01 8.86 -6.63
N VAL A 88 -14.70 10.01 -6.01
CA VAL A 88 -15.32 10.44 -4.75
C VAL A 88 -16.10 11.75 -4.90
N GLY A 89 -16.05 12.38 -6.07
CA GLY A 89 -16.72 13.67 -6.34
C GLY A 89 -16.02 14.90 -5.75
N THR A 90 -15.05 14.71 -4.85
CA THR A 90 -14.30 15.79 -4.18
C THR A 90 -12.81 15.47 -4.12
N THR A 91 -11.99 16.52 -4.04
CA THR A 91 -10.53 16.43 -3.81
C THR A 91 -10.12 17.01 -2.45
N ILE A 92 -11.08 17.44 -1.64
CA ILE A 92 -10.85 18.13 -0.37
C ILE A 92 -11.55 17.36 0.76
N GLY A 93 -10.94 17.37 1.94
CA GLY A 93 -11.42 16.69 3.14
C GLY A 93 -11.01 15.22 3.22
N THR A 94 -11.50 14.53 4.24
CA THR A 94 -11.16 13.14 4.59
C THR A 94 -11.35 12.20 3.39
N ALA A 95 -12.48 12.31 2.69
CA ALA A 95 -12.80 11.46 1.54
C ALA A 95 -11.86 11.70 0.34
N GLY A 96 -11.47 12.95 0.09
CA GLY A 96 -10.54 13.31 -0.99
C GLY A 96 -9.09 12.91 -0.68
N ALA A 97 -8.69 12.89 0.60
CA ALA A 97 -7.34 12.53 1.02
C ALA A 97 -7.10 11.01 1.05
N ILE A 98 -8.14 10.20 1.30
CA ILE A 98 -8.01 8.73 1.39
C ILE A 98 -7.51 8.11 0.07
N VAL A 99 -8.01 8.57 -1.08
CA VAL A 99 -7.65 7.98 -2.39
C VAL A 99 -6.14 8.09 -2.69
N PRO A 100 -5.49 9.28 -2.66
CA PRO A 100 -4.04 9.37 -2.84
C PRO A 100 -3.27 8.57 -1.80
N LEU A 101 -3.75 8.51 -0.55
CA LEU A 101 -3.10 7.72 0.51
C LEU A 101 -3.13 6.21 0.21
N ILE A 102 -4.25 5.66 -0.28
CA ILE A 102 -4.35 4.25 -0.67
C ILE A 102 -3.35 3.93 -1.78
N VAL A 103 -3.32 4.75 -2.83
CA VAL A 103 -2.43 4.55 -3.98
C VAL A 103 -0.97 4.69 -3.59
N PHE A 104 -0.68 5.59 -2.63
CA PHE A 104 0.66 5.73 -2.09
C PHE A 104 1.08 4.52 -1.26
N VAL A 105 0.24 4.05 -0.32
CA VAL A 105 0.58 2.97 0.62
C VAL A 105 0.70 1.60 -0.07
N ALA A 106 -0.17 1.30 -1.05
CA ALA A 106 -0.21 -0.01 -1.71
C ALA A 106 1.15 -0.53 -2.22
N PRO A 107 1.96 0.23 -2.99
CA PRO A 107 3.26 -0.26 -3.46
C PRO A 107 4.31 -0.41 -2.34
N TYR A 108 4.20 0.34 -1.23
CA TYR A 108 5.08 0.12 -0.08
C TYR A 108 4.71 -1.17 0.67
N ILE A 109 3.41 -1.46 0.82
CA ILE A 109 2.97 -2.74 1.39
C ILE A 109 3.36 -3.90 0.49
N ALA A 110 3.22 -3.77 -0.83
CA ALA A 110 3.66 -4.79 -1.78
C ALA A 110 5.14 -5.12 -1.60
N ARG A 111 6.00 -4.10 -1.47
CA ARG A 111 7.43 -4.33 -1.24
C ARG A 111 7.73 -4.92 0.13
N LEU A 112 6.99 -4.51 1.16
CA LEU A 112 7.11 -5.09 2.50
C LEU A 112 6.81 -6.59 2.47
N VAL A 113 5.70 -6.99 1.85
CA VAL A 113 5.32 -8.40 1.69
C VAL A 113 6.33 -9.16 0.84
N GLU A 114 6.78 -8.57 -0.26
CA GLU A 114 7.81 -9.17 -1.11
C GLU A 114 9.09 -9.47 -0.31
N SER A 115 9.57 -8.50 0.47
CA SER A 115 10.75 -8.70 1.33
C SER A 115 10.53 -9.78 2.37
N SER A 116 9.38 -9.80 3.05
CA SER A 116 9.08 -10.83 4.07
C SER A 116 8.97 -12.23 3.49
N LEU A 117 8.43 -12.39 2.28
CA LEU A 117 8.34 -13.71 1.62
C LEU A 117 9.70 -14.19 1.11
N LEU A 118 10.58 -13.28 0.68
CA LEU A 118 11.94 -13.62 0.25
C LEU A 118 12.88 -13.98 1.41
N GLU A 119 12.49 -13.72 2.66
CA GLU A 119 13.20 -14.17 3.86
C GLU A 119 12.88 -15.63 4.23
N VAL A 120 11.91 -16.26 3.58
CA VAL A 120 11.55 -17.68 3.79
C VAL A 120 12.65 -18.58 3.21
N ASP A 121 13.05 -19.59 3.98
CA ASP A 121 14.09 -20.56 3.59
C ASP A 121 13.70 -21.36 2.33
N GLU A 122 14.64 -21.50 1.40
CA GLU A 122 14.44 -22.23 0.14
C GLU A 122 14.04 -23.70 0.38
N GLY A 123 14.53 -24.33 1.47
CA GLY A 123 14.19 -25.69 1.83
C GLY A 123 12.70 -25.89 2.17
N ILE A 124 12.00 -24.84 2.58
CA ILE A 124 10.53 -24.89 2.78
C ILE A 124 9.82 -24.97 1.42
N LEU A 125 10.31 -24.23 0.43
CA LEU A 125 9.76 -24.27 -0.94
C LEU A 125 10.05 -25.61 -1.60
N GLU A 126 11.27 -26.16 -1.45
CA GLU A 126 11.63 -27.49 -1.95
C GLU A 126 10.81 -28.61 -1.31
N ALA A 127 10.52 -28.50 0.00
CA ALA A 127 9.65 -29.44 0.70
C ALA A 127 8.21 -29.37 0.17
N ALA A 128 7.67 -28.16 -0.05
CA ALA A 128 6.35 -27.98 -0.63
C ALA A 128 6.23 -28.58 -2.03
N ASP A 129 7.25 -28.37 -2.88
CA ASP A 129 7.32 -28.94 -4.23
C ASP A 129 7.42 -30.47 -4.19
N SER A 130 8.24 -31.01 -3.28
CA SER A 130 8.38 -32.47 -3.05
C SER A 130 7.08 -33.14 -2.59
N MET A 131 6.21 -32.41 -1.89
CA MET A 131 4.87 -32.87 -1.51
C MET A 131 3.84 -32.75 -2.65
N GLY A 132 4.21 -32.18 -3.80
CA GLY A 132 3.31 -31.96 -4.94
C GLY A 132 2.29 -30.84 -4.69
N ALA A 133 2.62 -29.86 -3.84
CA ALA A 133 1.74 -28.73 -3.57
C ALA A 133 1.54 -27.89 -4.85
N THR A 134 0.29 -27.51 -5.11
CA THR A 134 0.00 -26.55 -6.18
C THR A 134 0.50 -25.15 -5.81
N PRO A 135 0.79 -24.26 -6.77
CA PRO A 135 1.30 -22.92 -6.47
C PRO A 135 0.44 -22.11 -5.48
N LEU A 136 -0.88 -22.32 -5.48
CA LEU A 136 -1.81 -21.64 -4.59
C LEU A 136 -1.84 -22.23 -3.17
N GLN A 137 -1.34 -23.47 -2.99
CA GLN A 137 -1.14 -24.09 -1.68
C GLN A 137 0.22 -23.72 -1.07
N THR A 138 1.20 -23.37 -1.90
CA THR A 138 2.53 -22.91 -1.46
C THR A 138 2.51 -21.45 -1.00
N VAL A 139 1.62 -20.64 -1.58
CA VAL A 139 1.33 -19.25 -1.19
C VAL A 139 0.47 -19.20 0.06
#